data_AF-A0A965K0R5-F1
#
_entry.id   AF-A0A965K0R5-F1
#
_cell.length_a   1.000
_cell.length_b   1.000
_cell.length_c   1.000
_cell.angle_alpha   90.00
_cell.angle_beta   90.00
_cell.angle_gamma   90.00
#
_symmetry.space_group_name_H-M   'P 1'
#
loop_
_entity.id
_entity.type
_entity.pdbx_description
1 polymer ?
#
loop_
_entity_poly.entity_id
_entity_poly.type
_entity_poly.pdbx_seq_one_letter_code
_entity_poly.pdbx_strand_id
1 'polypeptide(L)'
;MVAFNAFELATVTGDSALIGKANAVADVLATRWDHSLETWIDAGDSEGDSGRARSLDALLPLLVASDSSVIERVFSELRNNASFGGQCGPAGIHRAEPSFSARTYWRGPA
;
A
#
# COMPACT_ATOMS: atom_id res chain seq x y z
N MET A 1 6.42 -3.86 3.57
CA MET A 1 7.64 -3.27 4.14
C MET A 1 8.87 -4.18 4.21
N VAL A 2 8.74 -5.49 4.44
CA VAL A 2 9.93 -6.38 4.55
C VAL A 2 10.81 -6.37 3.28
N ALA A 3 10.21 -6.35 2.09
CA ALA A 3 10.94 -6.26 0.83
C ALA A 3 11.78 -4.98 0.70
N PHE A 4 11.20 -3.82 1.04
CA PHE A 4 11.91 -2.53 1.07
C PHE A 4 13.12 -2.59 2.01
N ASN A 5 12.92 -3.01 3.26
CA ASN A 5 14.01 -3.13 4.23
C ASN A 5 15.10 -4.10 3.77
N ALA A 6 14.71 -5.18 3.08
CA ALA A 6 15.65 -6.15 2.51
C ALA A 6 16.48 -5.55 1.37
N PHE A 7 15.88 -4.74 0.49
CA PHE A 7 16.63 -3.96 -0.51
C PHE A 7 17.61 -3.00 0.17
N GLU A 8 17.13 -2.17 1.09
CA GLU A 8 17.96 -1.19 1.81
C GLU A 8 19.16 -1.87 2.48
N LEU A 9 18.94 -2.95 3.22
CA LEU A 9 20.01 -3.70 3.87
C LEU A 9 21.00 -4.29 2.86
N ALA A 10 20.51 -4.85 1.75
CA ALA A 10 21.36 -5.41 0.71
C ALA A 10 22.25 -4.35 0.04
N THR A 11 21.82 -3.09 -0.06
CA THR A 11 22.66 -2.00 -0.60
C THR A 11 23.90 -1.75 0.26
N VAL A 12 23.80 -1.98 1.58
CA VAL A 12 24.89 -1.76 2.54
C VAL A 12 25.78 -3.00 2.68
N THR A 13 25.20 -4.20 2.58
CA THR A 13 25.92 -5.46 2.82
C THR A 13 26.44 -6.14 1.54
N GLY A 14 25.87 -5.82 0.37
CA GLY A 14 26.12 -6.53 -0.87
C GLY A 14 25.49 -7.94 -0.93
N ASP A 15 24.57 -8.27 -0.03
CA ASP A 15 23.92 -9.59 0.03
C ASP A 15 22.94 -9.79 -1.14
N SER A 16 23.41 -10.44 -2.21
CA SER A 16 22.62 -10.74 -3.40
C SER A 16 21.49 -11.74 -3.17
N ALA A 17 21.60 -12.62 -2.17
CA ALA A 17 20.53 -13.54 -1.82
C ALA A 17 19.35 -12.79 -1.18
N LEU A 18 19.63 -11.74 -0.41
CA LEU A 18 18.61 -10.85 0.14
C LEU A 18 17.89 -10.06 -0.96
N ILE A 19 18.60 -9.58 -1.97
CA ILE A 19 18.00 -8.95 -3.17
C ILE A 19 17.04 -9.93 -3.87
N GLY A 20 17.48 -11.17 -4.11
CA GLY A 20 16.64 -12.19 -4.75
C GLY A 20 15.32 -12.45 -3.99
N LYS A 21 15.38 -12.51 -2.65
CA LYS A 21 14.19 -12.66 -1.81
C LYS A 21 13.31 -11.42 -1.82
N ALA A 22 13.89 -10.22 -1.79
CA ALA A 22 13.16 -8.96 -1.86
C ALA A 22 12.40 -8.82 -3.18
N ASN A 23 13.04 -9.14 -4.31
CA ASN A 23 12.42 -9.20 -5.63
C ASN A 23 11.23 -10.17 -5.65
N ALA A 24 11.40 -11.40 -5.14
CA ALA A 24 10.31 -12.37 -5.12
C ALA A 24 9.07 -11.87 -4.35
N VAL A 25 9.27 -11.14 -3.24
CA VAL A 25 8.15 -10.52 -2.51
C VAL A 25 7.55 -9.35 -3.29
N ALA A 26 8.38 -8.48 -3.89
CA ALA A 26 7.91 -7.36 -4.69
C ALA A 26 7.09 -7.81 -5.92
N ASP A 27 7.53 -8.87 -6.60
CA ASP A 27 6.82 -9.46 -7.74
C ASP A 27 5.43 -9.97 -7.33
N VAL A 28 5.33 -10.65 -6.18
CA VAL A 28 4.02 -11.09 -5.66
C VAL A 28 3.14 -9.90 -5.32
N LEU A 29 3.68 -8.86 -4.66
CA LEU A 29 2.92 -7.65 -4.35
C LEU A 29 2.41 -6.96 -5.62
N ALA A 30 3.20 -6.90 -6.70
CA ALA A 30 2.80 -6.32 -7.96
C ALA A 30 1.54 -6.99 -8.55
N THR A 31 1.38 -8.31 -8.35
CA THR A 31 0.19 -9.04 -8.84
C THR A 31 -1.09 -8.78 -8.02
N ARG A 32 -0.98 -8.13 -6.86
CA ARG A 32 -2.11 -7.86 -5.95
C ARG A 32 -2.74 -6.49 -6.11
N TRP A 33 -2.29 -5.71 -7.09
CA TRP A 33 -2.92 -4.44 -7.42
C TRP A 33 -4.30 -4.67 -8.04
N ASP A 34 -5.34 -4.09 -7.44
CA ASP A 34 -6.69 -4.06 -8.00
C ASP A 34 -6.94 -2.72 -8.72
N HIS A 35 -7.02 -2.76 -10.05
CA HIS A 35 -7.23 -1.57 -10.87
C HIS A 35 -8.57 -0.87 -10.64
N SER A 36 -9.59 -1.57 -10.16
CA SER A 36 -10.92 -0.99 -9.92
C SER A 36 -11.00 -0.23 -8.60
N LEU A 37 -10.25 -0.70 -7.60
CA LEU A 37 -10.18 -0.08 -6.27
C LEU A 37 -8.98 0.86 -6.12
N GLU A 38 -8.03 0.79 -7.04
CA GLU A 38 -6.79 1.58 -7.02
C GLU A 38 -6.00 1.37 -5.71
N THR A 39 -5.94 0.11 -5.26
CA THR A 39 -5.22 -0.33 -4.06
C THR A 39 -4.65 -1.73 -4.26
N TRP A 40 -3.70 -2.13 -3.41
CA TRP A 40 -3.38 -3.55 -3.24
C TRP A 40 -4.39 -4.22 -2.32
N ILE A 41 -4.70 -5.49 -2.59
CA ILE A 41 -5.63 -6.28 -1.79
C ILE A 41 -4.88 -7.40 -1.04
N ASP A 42 -5.37 -7.73 0.16
CA ASP A 42 -4.88 -8.88 0.91
C ASP A 42 -5.26 -10.19 0.21
N ALA A 43 -4.38 -11.18 0.30
CA ALA A 43 -4.60 -12.52 -0.22
C ALA A 43 -5.25 -13.44 0.82
N GLY A 44 -5.67 -14.63 0.37
CA GLY A 44 -6.17 -15.68 1.25
C GLY A 44 -7.67 -15.52 1.54
N ASP A 45 -8.10 -15.98 2.72
CA ASP A 45 -9.54 -16.09 3.04
C ASP A 45 -10.28 -14.75 3.01
N SER A 46 -9.57 -13.64 3.20
CA SER A 46 -10.15 -12.28 3.19
C SER A 46 -10.12 -11.60 1.81
N GLU A 47 -9.56 -12.23 0.78
CA GLU A 47 -9.38 -11.63 -0.56
C GLU A 47 -10.72 -11.21 -1.20
N GLY A 48 -11.80 -11.91 -0.86
CA GLY A 48 -13.15 -11.63 -1.35
C GLY A 48 -13.93 -10.58 -0.55
N ASP A 49 -13.44 -10.15 0.61
CA ASP A 49 -14.18 -9.31 1.54
C ASP A 49 -13.37 -8.11 2.10
N SER A 50 -13.11 -8.12 3.40
CA SER A 50 -12.31 -7.19 4.16
C SER A 50 -10.90 -6.96 3.62
N GLY A 51 -10.29 -7.94 2.94
CA GLY A 51 -8.97 -7.80 2.31
C GLY A 51 -8.94 -6.82 1.15
N ARG A 52 -10.10 -6.35 0.68
CA ARG A 52 -10.24 -5.33 -0.36
C ARG A 52 -10.37 -3.91 0.19
N ALA A 53 -10.40 -3.74 1.52
CA ALA A 53 -10.56 -2.44 2.13
C ALA A 53 -9.37 -1.53 1.78
N ARG A 54 -9.67 -0.34 1.25
CA ARG A 54 -8.66 0.69 0.92
C ARG A 54 -8.13 1.36 2.19
N SER A 55 -7.27 0.65 2.91
CA SER A 55 -6.52 1.20 4.04
C SER A 55 -5.25 1.91 3.57
N LEU A 56 -4.70 2.77 4.43
CA LEU A 56 -3.39 3.37 4.15
C LEU A 56 -2.29 2.29 4.09
N ASP A 57 -2.41 1.25 4.91
CA ASP A 57 -1.46 0.13 4.96
C ASP A 57 -1.46 -0.66 3.64
N ALA A 58 -2.62 -0.77 2.99
CA ALA A 58 -2.74 -1.38 1.66
C ALA A 58 -1.93 -0.62 0.59
N LEU A 59 -1.50 0.62 0.84
CA LEU A 59 -0.65 1.39 -0.07
C LEU A 59 0.86 1.21 0.19
N LEU A 60 1.27 0.50 1.24
CA LEU A 60 2.68 0.26 1.56
C LEU A 60 3.50 -0.46 0.47
N PRO A 61 2.92 -1.29 -0.42
CA PRO A 61 3.67 -1.84 -1.55
C PRO A 61 4.25 -0.77 -2.48
N LEU A 62 3.78 0.49 -2.42
CA LEU A 62 4.38 1.64 -3.10
C LEU A 62 5.90 1.73 -2.89
N LEU A 63 6.40 1.33 -1.71
CA LEU A 63 7.83 1.38 -1.38
C LEU A 63 8.73 0.48 -2.26
N VAL A 64 8.14 -0.49 -2.96
CA VAL A 64 8.86 -1.40 -3.87
C VAL A 64 8.22 -1.49 -5.26
N ALA A 65 7.22 -0.65 -5.54
CA ALA A 65 6.55 -0.61 -6.82
C ALA A 65 7.48 -0.05 -7.90
N SER A 66 7.39 -0.58 -9.12
CA SER A 66 8.17 -0.14 -10.28
C SER A 66 7.32 0.39 -11.43
N ASP A 67 6.00 0.15 -11.42
CA ASP A 67 5.07 0.68 -12.41
C ASP A 67 4.76 2.15 -12.12
N SER A 68 5.28 3.05 -12.96
CA SER A 68 5.09 4.49 -12.82
C SER A 68 3.61 4.91 -12.81
N SER A 69 2.73 4.22 -13.54
CA SER A 69 1.31 4.56 -13.59
C SER A 69 0.61 4.25 -12.27
N VAL A 70 0.97 3.14 -11.62
CA VAL A 70 0.48 2.77 -10.29
C VAL A 70 1.02 3.76 -9.25
N ILE A 71 2.32 4.09 -9.32
CA ILE A 71 2.94 5.07 -8.42
C ILE A 71 2.23 6.42 -8.50
N GLU A 72 2.06 6.98 -9.69
CA GLU A 72 1.37 8.25 -9.91
C GLU A 72 -0.07 8.22 -9.38
N ARG A 73 -0.78 7.11 -9.60
CA ARG A 73 -2.14 6.92 -9.10
C ARG A 73 -2.19 6.97 -7.57
N VAL A 74 -1.33 6.23 -6.89
CA VAL A 74 -1.29 6.20 -5.41
C VAL A 74 -0.98 7.59 -4.86
N PHE A 75 -0.03 8.33 -5.46
CA PHE A 75 0.26 9.70 -5.04
C PHE A 75 -0.91 10.66 -5.30
N SER A 76 -1.71 10.45 -6.33
CA SER A 76 -2.96 11.20 -6.54
C SER A 76 -3.94 10.95 -5.39
N GLU A 77 -4.17 9.69 -5.03
CA GLU A 77 -5.08 9.30 -3.94
C GLU A 77 -4.64 9.81 -2.56
N LEU A 78 -3.32 9.78 -2.28
CA LEU A 78 -2.74 10.31 -1.03
C LEU A 78 -2.92 11.83 -0.87
N ARG A 79 -3.08 12.57 -1.97
CA ARG A 79 -3.28 14.03 -1.95
C ARG A 79 -4.76 14.43 -2.08
N ASN A 80 -5.62 13.52 -2.50
CA ASN A 80 -7.03 13.79 -2.72
C ASN A 80 -7.81 13.81 -1.39
N ASN A 81 -8.40 14.95 -1.05
CA ASN A 81 -9.20 15.13 0.17
C ASN A 81 -10.48 14.27 0.21
N ALA A 82 -10.95 13.77 -0.94
CA ALA A 82 -12.05 12.82 -1.02
C ALA A 82 -11.60 11.35 -0.86
N SER A 83 -10.29 11.10 -0.87
CA SER A 83 -9.67 9.78 -0.73
C SER A 83 -8.92 9.70 0.60
N PHE A 84 -7.59 9.70 0.59
CA PHE A 84 -6.75 9.67 1.79
C PHE A 84 -6.31 11.06 2.24
N GLY A 85 -6.11 12.03 1.34
CA GLY A 85 -5.52 13.34 1.68
C GLY A 85 -6.18 14.06 2.86
N GLY A 86 -5.37 14.66 3.73
CA GLY A 86 -5.81 15.40 4.91
C GLY A 86 -4.84 16.54 5.23
N GLN A 87 -5.26 17.45 6.11
CA GLN A 87 -4.47 18.64 6.45
C GLN A 87 -3.17 18.29 7.20
N CYS A 88 -3.15 17.17 7.93
CA CYS A 88 -2.04 16.75 8.78
C CYS A 88 -1.38 15.44 8.29
N GLY A 89 -1.74 14.96 7.11
CA GLY A 89 -1.30 13.68 6.57
C GLY A 89 -2.43 12.92 5.88
N PRO A 90 -2.15 11.71 5.38
CA PRO A 90 -3.18 10.83 4.84
C PRO A 90 -4.04 10.22 5.96
N ALA A 91 -5.33 10.05 5.70
CA ALA A 91 -6.25 9.30 6.53
C ALA A 91 -5.88 7.82 6.58
N GLY A 92 -6.17 7.15 7.70
CA GLY A 92 -5.90 5.70 7.82
C GLY A 92 -6.75 4.81 6.90
N ILE A 93 -7.90 5.30 6.43
CA ILE A 93 -8.84 4.59 5.54
C ILE A 93 -9.34 5.57 4.48
N HIS A 94 -9.53 5.09 3.25
CA HIS A 94 -10.14 5.85 2.17
C HIS A 94 -11.56 6.31 2.57
N ARG A 95 -11.89 7.59 2.41
CA ARG A 95 -13.16 8.17 2.92
C ARG A 95 -14.44 7.56 2.36
N ALA A 96 -14.39 6.98 1.15
CA ALA A 96 -15.51 6.25 0.57
C ALA A 96 -15.69 4.82 1.10
N GLU A 97 -14.84 4.34 2.01
CA GLU A 97 -15.05 3.04 2.66
C GLU A 97 -16.17 3.10 3.71
N PRO A 98 -17.05 2.09 3.79
CA PRO A 98 -18.08 2.02 4.84
C PRO A 98 -17.50 2.00 6.26
N SER A 99 -16.25 1.55 6.41
CA SER A 99 -15.55 1.49 7.69
C SER A 99 -14.95 2.85 8.11
N PHE A 100 -14.96 3.87 7.23
CA PHE A 100 -14.37 5.16 7.53
C PHE A 100 -15.04 5.84 8.73
N SER A 101 -14.23 6.29 9.68
CA SER A 101 -14.67 7.00 10.88
C SER A 101 -13.61 8.00 11.32
N ALA A 102 -13.86 9.29 11.06
CA ALA A 102 -12.91 10.38 11.26
C ALA A 102 -12.35 10.53 12.68
N ARG A 103 -13.01 9.95 13.69
CA ARG A 103 -12.62 10.02 15.11
C ARG A 103 -12.14 8.70 15.70
N THR A 104 -12.05 7.65 14.90
CA THR A 104 -11.65 6.32 15.35
C THR A 104 -10.26 6.01 14.81
N TYR A 105 -9.29 5.82 15.71
CA TYR A 105 -7.86 5.74 15.41
C TYR A 105 -7.52 5.00 14.11
N TRP A 106 -7.87 3.72 13.99
CA TRP A 106 -7.56 2.88 12.83
C TRP A 106 -8.47 3.09 11.60
N ARG A 107 -9.41 4.06 11.65
CA ARG A 107 -10.51 4.16 10.68
C ARG A 107 -10.68 5.52 10.03
N GLY A 108 -9.95 6.57 10.37
CA GLY A 108 -10.18 7.83 9.68
C GLY A 108 -9.46 9.12 10.08
N PRO A 109 -8.80 9.24 11.26
CA PRO A 109 -7.95 10.39 11.51
C PRO A 109 -6.90 10.57 10.41
N ALA A 110 -6.62 11.84 10.09
CA ALA A 110 -5.65 12.33 9.12
C ALA A 110 -4.89 13.52 9.72
#